data_AF-A0A1J4XNP0-F1
#
_entry.id   AF-A0A1J4XNP0-F1
#
_cell.length_a   1.000
_cell.length_b   1.000
_cell.length_c   1.000
_cell.angle_alpha   90.00
_cell.angle_beta   90.00
_cell.angle_gamma   90.00
#
_symmetry.space_group_name_H-M   'P 1'
#
loop_
_entity.id
_entity.type
_entity.pdbx_description
1 polymer ?
#
loop_
_entity_poly.entity_id
_entity_poly.type
_entity_poly.pdbx_seq_one_letter_code
_entity_poly.pdbx_strand_id
1 'polypeptide(L)'
;MFYAARALLFKDGVIEKSHYGLFLYVKEEYSDKLERRFINELNVLRLERHEISYGLEKPEVTQSEAEDSVRIAVDFIRAVEKIIDTRDQS
;
A
#
# COMPACT_ATOMS: atom_id res chain seq x y z
N MET A 1 -1.02 -0.69 -5.19
CA MET A 1 -0.44 -0.64 -3.82
C MET A 1 -0.48 -1.99 -3.10
N PHE A 2 -1.63 -2.67 -2.97
CA PHE A 2 -1.72 -3.95 -2.26
C PHE A 2 -0.65 -4.99 -2.66
N TYR A 3 -0.50 -5.29 -3.95
CA TYR A 3 0.49 -6.28 -4.40
C TYR A 3 1.95 -5.82 -4.21
N ALA A 4 2.23 -4.53 -4.33
CA ALA A 4 3.56 -3.99 -4.03
C ALA A 4 3.88 -4.12 -2.53
N ALA A 5 2.93 -3.78 -1.66
CA ALA A 5 3.05 -4.03 -0.22
C ALA A 5 3.24 -5.54 0.08
N ARG A 6 2.50 -6.41 -0.62
CA ARG A 6 2.64 -7.87 -0.49
C ARG A 6 4.03 -8.37 -0.93
N ALA A 7 4.63 -7.74 -1.92
CA ALA A 7 5.99 -8.06 -2.34
C ALA A 7 7.00 -7.81 -1.20
N LEU A 8 6.80 -6.79 -0.36
CA LEU A 8 7.61 -6.57 0.86
C LEU A 8 7.45 -7.72 1.88
N LEU A 9 6.22 -8.20 2.09
CA LEU A 9 5.99 -9.34 2.99
C LEU A 9 6.65 -10.60 2.44
N PHE A 10 6.50 -10.88 1.15
CA PHE A 10 7.16 -12.02 0.50
C PHE A 10 8.68 -11.94 0.58
N LYS A 11 9.22 -10.73 0.33
CA LYS A 11 10.62 -10.38 0.48
C LYS A 11 11.15 -10.74 1.90
N ASP A 12 10.32 -10.65 2.93
CA ASP A 12 10.67 -10.96 4.31
C ASP A 12 10.22 -12.37 4.78
N GLY A 13 9.69 -13.20 3.85
CA GLY A 13 9.23 -14.55 4.16
C GLY A 13 7.91 -14.62 4.93
N VAL A 14 7.15 -13.51 4.96
CA VAL A 14 5.86 -13.40 5.64
C VAL A 14 4.71 -13.62 4.66
N ILE A 15 3.72 -14.41 5.06
CA ILE A 15 2.50 -14.65 4.30
C ILE A 15 1.40 -13.74 4.85
N GLU A 16 0.75 -12.93 4.00
CA GLU A 16 -0.36 -12.11 4.47
C GLU A 16 -1.58 -12.97 4.85
N LYS A 17 -2.21 -12.65 5.98
CA LYS A 17 -3.43 -13.33 6.45
C LYS A 17 -4.71 -12.52 6.20
N SER A 18 -4.58 -11.22 5.97
CA SER A 18 -5.69 -10.31 5.65
C SER A 18 -5.16 -8.99 5.08
N HIS A 19 -6.02 -8.21 4.43
CA HIS A 19 -5.65 -6.86 3.96
C HIS A 19 -5.24 -5.93 5.11
N TYR A 20 -5.89 -6.06 6.27
CA TYR A 20 -5.52 -5.27 7.46
C TYR A 20 -4.18 -5.71 8.03
N GLY A 21 -3.93 -7.02 8.09
CA GLY A 21 -2.64 -7.56 8.54
C GLY A 21 -1.48 -7.13 7.65
N LEU A 22 -1.67 -7.11 6.32
CA LEU A 22 -0.69 -6.57 5.39
C LEU A 22 -0.40 -5.09 5.66
N PHE A 23 -1.44 -4.28 5.87
CA PHE A 23 -1.26 -2.86 6.22
C PHE A 23 -0.48 -2.69 7.53
N LEU A 24 -0.86 -3.41 8.58
CA LEU A 24 -0.17 -3.34 9.88
C LEU A 24 1.30 -3.71 9.75
N TYR A 25 1.61 -4.79 9.05
CA TYR A 25 2.99 -5.24 8.85
C TYR A 25 3.82 -4.17 8.13
N VAL A 26 3.33 -3.61 7.02
CA VAL A 26 4.04 -2.56 6.29
C VAL A 26 4.20 -1.29 7.15
N LYS A 27 3.18 -0.95 7.95
CA LYS A 27 3.27 0.18 8.89
C LYS A 27 4.31 -0.08 9.98
N GLU A 28 4.42 -1.27 10.54
CA GLU A 28 5.35 -1.54 11.64
C GLU A 28 6.79 -1.71 11.14
N GLU A 29 7.00 -2.45 10.05
CA GLU A 29 8.33 -2.89 9.61
C GLU A 29 9.00 -1.97 8.57
N TYR A 30 8.22 -1.08 7.95
CA TYR A 30 8.69 -0.21 6.86
C TYR A 30 8.41 1.28 7.06
N SER A 31 7.90 1.71 8.23
CA SER A 31 7.68 3.16 8.49
C SER A 31 8.96 3.99 8.51
N ASP A 32 10.13 3.37 8.70
CA ASP A 32 11.45 3.98 8.63
C ASP A 32 12.00 4.05 7.20
N LYS A 33 11.49 3.22 6.29
CA LYS A 33 11.97 3.07 4.90
C LYS A 33 11.01 3.66 3.87
N LEU A 34 9.74 3.81 4.23
CA LEU A 34 8.69 4.36 3.38
C LEU A 34 8.21 5.71 3.92
N GLU A 35 7.91 6.62 3.01
CA GLU A 35 7.29 7.88 3.38
C GLU A 35 5.91 7.65 4.01
N ARG A 36 5.59 8.42 5.05
CA ARG A 36 4.32 8.34 5.78
C ARG A 36 3.10 8.45 4.85
N ARG A 37 3.19 9.26 3.78
CA ARG A 37 2.12 9.42 2.78
C ARG A 37 1.72 8.07 2.15
N PHE A 38 2.68 7.18 1.92
CA PHE A 38 2.41 5.87 1.33
C PHE A 38 1.66 4.96 2.29
N ILE A 39 2.04 4.97 3.56
CA ILE A 39 1.38 4.17 4.61
C ILE A 39 -0.06 4.65 4.80
N ASN A 40 -0.28 5.96 4.80
CA ASN A 40 -1.60 6.57 4.88
C ASN A 40 -2.47 6.16 3.68
N GLU A 41 -1.94 6.34 2.46
CA GLU A 41 -2.68 6.03 1.22
C GLU A 41 -3.01 4.53 1.12
N LEU A 42 -2.10 3.65 1.53
CA LEU A 42 -2.36 2.21 1.59
C LEU A 42 -3.55 1.89 2.51
N ASN A 43 -3.68 2.62 3.62
CA ASN A 43 -4.81 2.45 4.54
C ASN A 43 -6.12 3.02 3.96
N VAL A 44 -6.07 4.20 3.34
CA VAL A 44 -7.22 4.84 2.70
C VAL A 44 -7.79 3.93 1.62
N LEU A 45 -6.97 3.51 0.64
CA LEU A 45 -7.41 2.63 -0.44
C LEU A 45 -7.92 1.27 0.07
N ARG A 46 -7.37 0.77 1.20
CA ARG A 46 -7.86 -0.47 1.83
C ARG A 46 -9.29 -0.29 2.36
N LEU A 47 -9.56 0.85 3.01
CA LEU A 47 -10.88 1.18 3.55
C LEU A 47 -11.87 1.48 2.42
N GLU A 48 -11.50 2.31 1.45
CA GLU A 48 -12.34 2.62 0.30
C GLU A 48 -12.72 1.37 -0.50
N ARG A 49 -11.77 0.46 -0.75
CA ARG A 49 -12.07 -0.83 -1.40
C ARG A 49 -13.12 -1.61 -0.62
N HIS A 50 -13.03 -1.61 0.71
CA HIS A 50 -14.00 -2.29 1.56
C HIS A 50 -15.39 -1.66 1.42
N GLU A 51 -15.49 -0.34 1.52
CA GLU A 51 -16.73 0.40 1.38
C GLU A 51 -17.33 0.31 -0.02
N ILE A 52 -16.53 0.36 -1.09
CA ILE A 52 -17.02 0.17 -2.46
C ILE A 52 -17.59 -1.26 -2.65
N SER A 53 -16.99 -2.26 -2.01
CA SER A 53 -17.40 -3.67 -2.18
C SER A 53 -18.61 -4.06 -1.34
N TYR A 54 -18.76 -3.45 -0.16
CA TYR A 54 -19.72 -3.90 0.87
C TYR A 54 -20.56 -2.78 1.47
N GLY A 55 -20.20 -1.53 1.24
CA GLY A 55 -20.91 -0.36 1.72
C GLY A 55 -22.26 -0.22 1.03
N LEU A 56 -23.20 0.39 1.76
CA LEU A 56 -24.53 0.69 1.26
C LEU A 56 -24.57 2.01 0.47
N GLU A 57 -23.53 2.83 0.62
CA GLU A 57 -23.36 4.12 -0.04
C GLU A 57 -22.14 4.07 -0.95
N LYS A 58 -22.23 4.74 -2.11
CA LYS A 58 -21.05 4.95 -2.95
C LYS A 58 -20.30 6.16 -2.41
N PRO A 59 -19.01 6.03 -2.06
CA PRO A 59 -18.23 7.19 -1.65
C PRO A 59 -18.21 8.20 -2.80
N GLU A 60 -18.47 9.46 -2.47
CA GLU A 60 -18.23 10.56 -3.40
C GLU A 60 -16.72 10.75 -3.51
N VAL A 61 -16.18 10.48 -4.70
CA VAL A 61 -14.76 10.64 -5.01
C VAL A 61 -14.64 11.69 -6.12
N THR A 62 -13.88 12.74 -5.86
CA THR A 62 -13.59 13.75 -6.86
C THR A 62 -12.50 13.28 -7.83
N GLN A 63 -12.46 13.89 -9.02
CA GLN A 63 -11.40 13.60 -9.99
C GLN A 63 -10.00 13.89 -9.42
N SER A 64 -9.85 14.98 -8.68
CA SER A 64 -8.56 15.37 -8.09
C SER A 64 -8.07 14.34 -7.07
N GLU A 65 -8.97 13.82 -6.22
CA GLU A 65 -8.62 12.78 -5.24
C GLU A 65 -8.19 11.50 -5.95
N ALA A 66 -8.92 11.08 -6.99
CA ALA A 66 -8.56 9.90 -7.76
C ALA A 66 -7.18 10.05 -8.45
N GLU A 67 -6.90 11.20 -9.04
CA GLU A 67 -5.61 11.50 -9.68
C GLU A 67 -4.45 11.51 -8.66
N ASP A 68 -4.69 12.07 -7.48
CA ASP A 68 -3.73 12.08 -6.38
C ASP A 68 -3.43 10.67 -5.87
N SER A 69 -4.45 9.84 -5.64
CA SER A 69 -4.29 8.44 -5.25
C SER A 69 -3.50 7.64 -6.28
N VAL A 70 -3.75 7.85 -7.58
CA VAL A 70 -2.99 7.20 -8.66
C VAL A 70 -1.52 7.62 -8.61
N ARG A 71 -1.24 8.92 -8.45
CA ARG A 71 0.13 9.43 -8.36
C ARG A 71 0.87 8.83 -7.17
N ILE A 72 0.25 8.83 -5.98
CA ILE A 72 0.84 8.25 -4.77
C ILE A 72 1.06 6.74 -4.95
N ALA A 73 0.13 6.04 -5.60
CA ALA A 73 0.28 4.61 -5.86
C ALA A 73 1.47 4.28 -6.77
N VAL A 74 1.73 5.10 -7.80
CA VAL A 74 2.90 4.96 -8.69
C VAL A 74 4.19 5.19 -7.92
N ASP A 75 4.25 6.25 -7.11
CA ASP A 75 5.44 6.56 -6.31
C ASP A 75 5.69 5.51 -5.24
N PHE A 76 4.64 4.94 -4.65
CA PHE A 76 4.74 3.82 -3.72
C PHE A 76 5.35 2.58 -4.37
N ILE A 77 4.90 2.22 -5.59
CA ILE A 77 5.45 1.07 -6.32
C ILE A 77 6.95 1.27 -6.55
N ARG A 78 7.37 2.45 -7.01
CA ARG A 78 8.80 2.78 -7.21
C ARG A 78 9.61 2.71 -5.91
N ALA A 79 9.04 3.14 -4.79
CA ALA A 79 9.69 3.06 -3.49
C ALA A 79 9.89 1.59 -3.07
N VAL A 80 8.88 0.76 -3.27
CA VAL A 80 8.93 -0.69 -3.01
C VAL A 80 9.96 -1.37 -3.92
N GLU A 81 10.00 -1.05 -5.22
CA GLU A 81 10.98 -1.59 -6.17
C GLU A 81 12.41 -1.32 -5.69
N LYS A 82 12.73 -0.08 -5.29
CA LYS A 82 14.06 0.26 -4.74
C LYS A 82 14.43 -0.55 -3.50
N ILE A 83 13.46 -0.87 -2.64
CA ILE A 83 13.65 -1.68 -1.43
C ILE A 83 13.87 -3.16 -1.76
N ILE A 84 13.31 -3.65 -2.87
CA ILE A 84 13.44 -5.04 -3.31
C ILE A 84 14.73 -5.23 -4.13
N ASP A 85 15.04 -4.31 -5.04
CA ASP A 85 16.18 -4.36 -5.96
C ASP A 85 17.54 -4.20 -5.27
N THR A 86 17.57 -3.73 -4.01
CA THR A 86 18.78 -3.64 -3.20
C THR A 86 19.38 -5.01 -2.84
N ARG A 87 18.83 -6.12 -3.36
CA ARG A 87 19.24 -7.51 -3.12
C ARG A 87 20.14 -8.13 -4.19
N ASP A 88 20.39 -7.45 -5.32
CA ASP A 88 21.27 -7.98 -6.38
C ASP A 88 22.74 -7.53 -6.25
N GLN A 89 23.17 -6.99 -5.10
CA GLN A 89 24.57 -6.56 -4.85
C GLN A 89 25.27 -7.26 -3.68
N SER A 90 24.77 -8.41 -3.23
CA SER A 90 25.41 -9.23 -2.16
C SER A 90 25.79 -10.61 -2.62
#